data_AF-A0A7J7KGW8-F1
#
_entry.id   AF-A0A7J7KGW8-F1
#
_cell.length_a   1.000
_cell.length_b   1.000
_cell.length_c   1.000
_cell.angle_alpha   90.00
_cell.angle_beta   90.00
_cell.angle_gamma   90.00
#
_symmetry.space_group_name_H-M   'P 1'
#
loop_
_entity.id
_entity.type
_entity.pdbx_description
1 polymer ?
#
loop_
_entity_poly.entity_id
_entity_poly.type
_entity_poly.pdbx_seq_one_letter_code
_entity_poly.pdbx_strand_id
1 'polypeptide(L)'
;MLPKSIPSKPSHQLWLLNSGESQIRLAADTHKWNGYFNYTAVLKQDSDWRYLWGSPFELRSSNHTIKWQGVSQVVKALWFVSNCNEKGEWKVTSGRVEYAVELAKYIQLSIYTHRTLCENYISRYAPKLVVNLPDEKQPPLSDFHFYLAFENSLCEDYITEKFWKILEGPDLVIPIVMGGLRMEEYENVAPPISYIHVKNFTSPKHLAEHLRYVVSNEKAFNYYLEWRNKYKFYKNGNQLTRLYYLIVTLSISAKKQ
;
A
#
# COMPACT_ATOMS: atom_id res chain seq x y z
N MET A 1 14.14 5.80 13.54
CA MET A 1 15.34 5.21 12.92
C MET A 1 16.22 4.67 14.02
N LEU A 2 16.95 3.58 13.76
CA LEU A 2 17.92 3.08 14.73
C LEU A 2 19.09 4.06 14.91
N PRO A 3 19.70 4.12 16.11
CA PRO A 3 20.92 4.89 16.35
C PRO A 3 22.07 4.54 15.39
N LYS A 4 23.03 5.45 15.22
CA LYS A 4 24.23 5.18 14.39
C LYS A 4 25.14 4.13 15.01
N SER A 5 25.31 4.16 16.33
CA SER A 5 26.04 3.18 17.13
C SER A 5 25.08 2.40 18.02
N ILE A 6 25.43 1.16 18.34
CA ILE A 6 24.63 0.33 19.25
C ILE A 6 24.88 0.81 20.67
N PRO A 7 23.85 1.30 21.41
CA PRO A 7 24.04 1.72 22.79
C PRO A 7 24.28 0.52 23.70
N SER A 8 24.89 0.75 24.86
CA SER A 8 24.94 -0.28 25.91
C SER A 8 23.52 -0.65 26.32
N LYS A 9 23.23 -1.95 26.38
CA LYS A 9 21.92 -2.49 26.77
C LYS A 9 22.00 -3.02 28.20
N PRO A 10 21.42 -2.33 29.19
CA PRO A 10 21.31 -2.86 30.55
C PRO A 10 20.58 -4.21 30.56
N SER A 11 21.03 -5.14 31.39
CA SER A 11 20.50 -6.52 31.43
C SER A 11 19.00 -6.61 31.76
N HIS A 12 18.44 -5.60 32.43
CA HIS A 12 17.02 -5.53 32.76
C HIS A 12 16.15 -4.90 31.66
N GLN A 13 16.75 -4.40 30.58
CA GLN A 13 16.03 -3.71 29.52
C GLN A 13 15.70 -4.66 28.36
N LEU A 14 14.41 -4.73 28.02
CA LEU A 14 13.94 -5.42 26.82
C LEU A 14 13.92 -4.46 25.64
N TRP A 15 14.42 -4.92 24.49
CA TRP A 15 14.40 -4.18 23.23
C TRP A 15 13.44 -4.83 22.24
N LEU A 16 12.54 -4.03 21.68
CA LEU A 16 11.61 -4.42 20.63
C LEU A 16 12.02 -3.74 19.32
N LEU A 17 12.23 -4.54 18.28
CA LEU A 17 12.34 -4.03 16.92
C LEU A 17 10.94 -3.74 16.39
N ASN A 18 10.63 -2.47 16.13
CA ASN A 18 9.35 -2.06 15.57
C ASN A 18 9.52 -1.44 14.18
N SER A 19 8.90 -2.02 13.16
CA SER A 19 8.90 -1.46 11.81
C SER A 19 7.70 -1.90 10.97
N GLY A 20 7.11 -0.95 10.24
CA GLY A 20 6.13 -1.20 9.18
C GLY A 20 6.76 -1.19 7.78
N GLU A 21 8.09 -1.28 7.67
CA GLU A 21 8.81 -1.31 6.39
C GLU A 21 9.05 -2.72 5.88
N SER A 22 9.36 -2.84 4.58
CA SER A 22 9.62 -4.12 3.94
C SER A 22 10.89 -4.79 4.46
N GLN A 23 10.95 -6.12 4.43
CA GLN A 23 12.09 -6.88 4.95
C GLN A 23 13.42 -6.49 4.29
N ILE A 24 13.41 -6.22 2.98
CA ILE A 24 14.60 -5.77 2.24
C ILE A 24 15.11 -4.43 2.78
N ARG A 25 14.20 -3.49 3.07
CA ARG A 25 14.55 -2.19 3.64
C ARG A 25 15.00 -2.32 5.09
N LEU A 26 14.30 -3.14 5.85
CA LEU A 26 14.66 -3.43 7.24
C LEU A 26 16.06 -4.06 7.32
N ALA A 27 16.34 -5.11 6.57
CA ALA A 27 17.61 -5.82 6.58
C ALA A 27 18.80 -4.93 6.20
N ALA A 28 18.62 -4.05 5.21
CA ALA A 28 19.63 -3.06 4.83
C ALA A 28 20.01 -2.14 6.00
N ASP A 29 19.03 -1.78 6.84
CA ASP A 29 19.22 -0.89 7.98
C ASP A 29 19.63 -1.64 9.28
N THR A 30 19.32 -2.93 9.40
CA THR A 30 19.43 -3.68 10.67
C THR A 30 20.50 -4.77 10.70
N HIS A 31 21.26 -5.06 9.64
CA HIS A 31 22.23 -6.16 9.65
C HIS A 31 23.22 -6.11 10.85
N LYS A 32 23.69 -4.91 11.21
CA LYS A 32 24.58 -4.71 12.38
C LYS A 32 23.89 -4.91 13.75
N TRP A 33 22.57 -4.97 13.77
CA TRP A 33 21.72 -5.11 14.96
C TRP A 33 21.21 -6.55 15.15
N ASN A 34 21.67 -7.52 14.35
CA ASN A 34 21.30 -8.92 14.50
C ASN A 34 21.63 -9.42 15.92
N GLY A 35 20.65 -10.04 16.58
CA GLY A 35 20.78 -10.56 17.95
C GLY A 35 20.60 -9.54 19.09
N TYR A 36 20.37 -8.25 18.79
CA TYR A 36 20.24 -7.22 19.84
C TYR A 36 18.80 -7.02 20.36
N PHE A 37 17.79 -7.39 19.57
CA PHE A 37 16.38 -7.27 19.95
C PHE A 37 15.90 -8.53 20.64
N ASN A 38 15.12 -8.38 21.72
CA ASN A 38 14.46 -9.49 22.39
C ASN A 38 13.21 -9.93 21.65
N TYR A 39 12.54 -8.97 21.00
CA TYR A 39 11.28 -9.20 20.33
C TYR A 39 11.18 -8.38 19.04
N THR A 40 10.21 -8.76 18.21
CA THR A 40 9.92 -8.18 16.92
C THR A 40 8.43 -7.80 16.80
N ALA A 41 8.17 -6.57 16.38
CA ALA A 41 6.86 -6.07 15.98
C ALA A 41 6.95 -5.59 14.54
N VAL A 42 6.87 -6.51 13.59
CA VAL A 42 7.05 -6.27 12.15
C VAL A 42 5.94 -6.96 11.35
N LEU A 43 5.89 -6.72 10.04
CA LEU A 43 4.81 -7.24 9.17
C LEU A 43 4.83 -8.77 9.02
N LYS A 44 6.01 -9.38 9.14
CA LYS A 44 6.23 -10.81 8.90
C LYS A 44 5.39 -11.67 9.85
N GLN A 45 4.80 -12.73 9.33
CA GLN A 45 3.90 -13.61 10.06
C GLN A 45 4.55 -14.34 11.25
N ASP A 46 5.85 -14.59 11.20
CA ASP A 46 6.63 -15.25 12.26
C ASP A 46 7.22 -14.28 13.32
N SER A 47 6.80 -13.00 13.30
CA SER A 47 7.20 -12.03 14.33
C SER A 47 6.45 -12.23 15.65
N ASP A 48 7.08 -11.83 16.77
CA ASP A 48 6.49 -11.95 18.11
C ASP A 48 5.15 -11.20 18.21
N TRP A 49 5.07 -10.05 17.55
CA TRP A 49 3.85 -9.27 17.36
C TRP A 49 3.67 -8.89 15.89
N ARG A 50 2.80 -9.61 15.19
CA ARG A 50 2.46 -9.28 13.81
C ARG A 50 1.85 -7.89 13.71
N TYR A 51 2.59 -6.99 13.06
CA TYR A 51 2.08 -5.66 12.72
C TYR A 51 1.20 -5.79 11.48
N LEU A 52 -0.11 -5.55 11.63
CA LEU A 52 -1.06 -5.51 10.52
C LEU A 52 -1.53 -4.08 10.30
N TRP A 53 -1.49 -3.59 9.06
CA TRP A 53 -2.00 -2.24 8.73
C TRP A 53 -3.53 -2.15 8.75
N GLY A 54 -4.23 -3.27 8.59
CA GLY A 54 -5.67 -3.37 8.74
C GLY A 54 -6.11 -4.82 8.95
N SER A 55 -7.40 -4.99 9.26
CA SER A 55 -8.04 -6.30 9.37
C SER A 55 -9.49 -6.19 8.92
N PRO A 56 -10.01 -7.13 8.11
CA PRO A 56 -11.44 -7.23 7.88
C PRO A 56 -12.15 -7.65 9.16
N PHE A 57 -13.40 -7.24 9.32
CA PHE A 57 -14.33 -7.82 10.27
C PHE A 57 -15.71 -7.96 9.63
N GLU A 58 -16.38 -9.06 9.94
CA GLU A 58 -17.71 -9.34 9.41
C GLU A 58 -18.78 -8.50 10.11
N LEU A 59 -19.72 -8.01 9.31
CA LEU A 59 -20.88 -7.28 9.78
C LEU A 59 -21.94 -8.27 10.28
N ARG A 60 -22.44 -8.07 11.51
CA ARG A 60 -23.53 -8.90 12.07
C ARG A 60 -24.85 -8.72 11.32
N SER A 61 -25.07 -7.55 10.74
CA SER A 61 -26.17 -7.23 9.83
C SER A 61 -25.78 -6.00 9.01
N SER A 62 -26.18 -5.97 7.74
CA SER A 62 -26.04 -4.78 6.89
C SER A 62 -27.43 -4.26 6.54
N ASN A 63 -27.73 -3.04 6.98
CA ASN A 63 -28.98 -2.35 6.64
C ASN A 63 -28.85 -1.51 5.35
N HIS A 64 -27.66 -1.50 4.72
CA HIS A 64 -27.38 -0.69 3.54
C HIS A 64 -26.82 -1.56 2.42
N THR A 65 -27.43 -1.46 1.24
CA THR A 65 -26.85 -2.03 0.02
C THR A 65 -25.95 -1.00 -0.60
N ILE A 66 -24.64 -1.21 -0.52
CA ILE A 66 -23.68 -0.35 -1.22
C ILE A 66 -23.75 -0.71 -2.71
N LYS A 67 -24.12 0.27 -3.52
CA LYS A 67 -24.14 0.15 -4.97
C LYS A 67 -23.55 1.40 -5.60
N TRP A 68 -22.71 1.18 -6.59
CA TRP A 68 -22.32 2.19 -7.54
C TRP A 68 -23.36 2.24 -8.66
N GLN A 69 -23.68 3.46 -9.09
CA GLN A 69 -24.58 3.74 -10.20
C GLN A 69 -23.82 4.55 -11.24
N GLY A 70 -23.79 4.06 -12.47
CA GLY A 70 -23.12 4.73 -13.57
C GLY A 70 -22.44 3.77 -14.54
N VAL A 71 -21.87 4.34 -15.59
CA VAL A 71 -20.89 3.72 -16.49
C VAL A 71 -19.96 4.81 -16.99
N SER A 72 -18.72 4.46 -17.32
CA SER A 72 -17.76 5.38 -17.91
C SER A 72 -17.08 4.73 -19.11
N GLN A 73 -16.74 5.54 -20.11
CA GLN A 73 -15.87 5.16 -21.23
C GLN A 73 -14.39 5.49 -20.94
N VAL A 74 -14.14 6.30 -19.90
CA VAL A 74 -12.80 6.71 -19.48
C VAL A 74 -12.49 6.08 -18.13
N VAL A 75 -11.39 5.33 -18.08
CA VAL A 75 -10.84 4.80 -16.83
C VAL A 75 -10.08 5.92 -16.13
N LYS A 76 -10.52 6.28 -14.93
CA LYS A 76 -9.85 7.25 -14.06
C LYS A 76 -9.22 6.54 -12.86
N ALA A 77 -7.91 6.70 -12.70
CA ALA A 77 -7.17 6.15 -11.57
C ALA A 77 -6.36 7.24 -10.86
N LEU A 78 -6.24 7.12 -9.54
CA LEU A 78 -5.43 7.99 -8.70
C LEU A 78 -4.22 7.24 -8.15
N TRP A 79 -3.07 7.91 -8.07
CA TRP A 79 -1.88 7.38 -7.43
C TRP A 79 -1.17 8.44 -6.59
N PHE A 80 -1.16 8.26 -5.26
CA PHE A 80 -0.26 9.00 -4.38
C PHE A 80 1.05 8.24 -4.22
N VAL A 81 2.15 8.84 -4.65
CA VAL A 81 3.49 8.23 -4.58
C VAL A 81 4.52 9.24 -4.11
N SER A 82 5.24 8.92 -3.04
CA SER A 82 6.27 9.81 -2.45
C SER A 82 7.63 9.14 -2.35
N ASN A 83 7.81 7.97 -2.95
CA ASN A 83 9.07 7.25 -2.94
C ASN A 83 9.22 6.48 -4.26
N CYS A 84 10.13 6.88 -5.12
CA CYS A 84 10.26 6.31 -6.46
C CYS A 84 11.58 5.55 -6.64
N ASN A 85 12.30 5.28 -5.53
CA ASN A 85 13.71 4.91 -5.55
C ASN A 85 14.54 5.87 -6.43
N GLU A 86 14.17 7.15 -6.40
CA GLU A 86 14.68 8.22 -7.27
C GLU A 86 16.21 8.37 -7.27
N LYS A 87 16.84 7.97 -6.15
CA LYS A 87 18.28 8.07 -5.89
C LYS A 87 19.03 6.77 -6.20
N GLY A 88 18.35 5.72 -6.65
CA GLY A 88 18.95 4.42 -6.91
C GLY A 88 19.52 3.75 -5.66
N GLU A 89 19.06 4.13 -4.48
CA GLU A 89 19.55 3.61 -3.19
C GLU A 89 19.22 2.11 -3.05
N TRP A 90 18.18 1.63 -3.74
CA TRP A 90 17.71 0.25 -3.61
C TRP A 90 18.10 -0.57 -4.83
N LYS A 91 18.78 -1.70 -4.58
CA LYS A 91 19.16 -2.66 -5.62
C LYS A 91 17.98 -3.44 -6.19
N VAL A 92 16.92 -3.59 -5.41
CA VAL A 92 15.69 -4.29 -5.80
C VAL A 92 14.51 -3.35 -5.57
N THR A 93 13.76 -3.07 -6.64
CA THR A 93 12.53 -2.28 -6.59
C THR A 93 11.34 -3.16 -6.96
N SER A 94 10.13 -2.68 -6.69
CA SER A 94 8.92 -3.38 -7.13
C SER A 94 8.61 -3.23 -8.62
N GLY A 95 9.33 -2.37 -9.36
CA GLY A 95 8.97 -1.99 -10.74
C GLY A 95 7.69 -1.16 -10.84
N ARG A 96 7.19 -0.62 -9.71
CA ARG A 96 5.88 0.07 -9.67
C ARG A 96 5.81 1.33 -10.50
N VAL A 97 6.92 2.04 -10.67
CA VAL A 97 6.94 3.29 -11.45
C VAL A 97 6.83 2.96 -12.92
N GLU A 98 7.63 2.03 -13.38
CA GLU A 98 7.65 1.53 -14.75
C GLU A 98 6.26 0.97 -15.12
N TYR A 99 5.67 0.18 -14.23
CA TYR A 99 4.32 -0.37 -14.44
C TYR A 99 3.25 0.73 -14.49
N ALA A 100 3.27 1.69 -13.57
CA ALA A 100 2.31 2.79 -13.54
C ALA A 100 2.43 3.71 -14.77
N VAL A 101 3.67 4.00 -15.19
CA VAL A 101 3.97 4.78 -16.40
C VAL A 101 3.45 4.06 -17.64
N GLU A 102 3.67 2.75 -17.76
CA GLU A 102 3.15 1.97 -18.88
C GLU A 102 1.61 1.93 -18.88
N LEU A 103 1.01 1.74 -17.71
CA LEU A 103 -0.45 1.75 -17.54
C LEU A 103 -1.07 3.10 -17.92
N ALA A 104 -0.41 4.21 -17.60
CA ALA A 104 -0.86 5.58 -17.89
C ALA A 104 -1.02 5.86 -19.40
N LYS A 105 -0.45 5.04 -20.28
CA LYS A 105 -0.67 5.15 -21.73
C LYS A 105 -2.09 4.75 -22.15
N TYR A 106 -2.80 4.01 -21.31
CA TYR A 106 -4.08 3.38 -21.64
C TYR A 106 -5.25 3.88 -20.78
N ILE A 107 -4.98 4.63 -19.71
CA ILE A 107 -5.98 5.13 -18.77
C ILE A 107 -5.66 6.58 -18.36
N GLN A 108 -6.64 7.31 -17.84
CA GLN A 108 -6.41 8.60 -17.21
C GLN A 108 -5.85 8.39 -15.80
N LEU A 109 -4.52 8.44 -15.66
CA LEU A 109 -3.83 8.32 -14.38
C LEU A 109 -3.48 9.71 -13.83
N SER A 110 -4.07 10.08 -12.70
CA SER A 110 -3.69 11.25 -11.92
C SER A 110 -2.63 10.86 -10.89
N ILE A 111 -1.43 11.45 -11.01
CA ILE A 111 -0.32 11.18 -10.09
C ILE A 111 -0.11 12.38 -9.18
N TYR A 112 0.00 12.11 -7.89
CA TYR A 112 0.33 13.12 -6.87
C TYR A 112 1.54 12.65 -6.08
N THR A 113 2.50 13.56 -5.89
CA THR A 113 3.69 13.29 -5.10
C THR A 113 3.97 14.40 -4.11
N HIS A 114 4.58 14.04 -2.98
CA HIS A 114 5.13 15.00 -2.02
C HIS A 114 6.62 15.30 -2.28
N ARG A 115 7.22 14.69 -3.31
CA ARG A 115 8.66 14.81 -3.59
C ARG A 115 8.93 15.19 -5.04
N THR A 116 9.56 16.33 -5.25
CA THR A 116 10.09 16.77 -6.55
C THR A 116 11.03 15.75 -7.18
N LEU A 117 11.71 14.93 -6.37
CA LEU A 117 12.55 13.85 -6.90
C LEU A 117 11.74 12.73 -7.58
N CYS A 118 10.54 12.42 -7.09
CA CYS A 118 9.65 11.45 -7.72
C CYS A 118 9.12 11.97 -9.05
N GLU A 119 8.70 13.24 -9.08
CA GLU A 119 8.31 13.94 -10.31
C GLU A 119 9.42 13.85 -11.35
N ASN A 120 10.63 14.29 -11.01
CA ASN A 120 11.79 14.22 -11.91
C ASN A 120 12.13 12.78 -12.35
N TYR A 121 11.95 11.80 -11.47
CA TYR A 121 12.15 10.39 -11.83
C TYR A 121 11.11 9.95 -12.86
N ILE A 122 9.82 10.16 -12.61
CA ILE A 122 8.74 9.78 -13.52
C ILE A 122 8.86 10.50 -14.88
N SER A 123 9.15 11.80 -14.87
CA SER A 123 9.30 12.61 -16.08
C SER A 123 10.44 12.14 -16.99
N ARG A 124 11.46 11.46 -16.46
CA ARG A 124 12.52 10.82 -17.27
C ARG A 124 11.99 9.65 -18.11
N TYR A 125 11.03 8.89 -17.61
CA TYR A 125 10.43 7.75 -18.32
C TYR A 125 9.22 8.15 -19.16
N ALA A 126 8.45 9.15 -18.71
CA ALA A 126 7.27 9.66 -19.40
C ALA A 126 7.18 11.20 -19.31
N PRO A 127 7.89 11.93 -20.18
CA PRO A 127 7.93 13.40 -20.15
C PRO A 127 6.57 14.10 -20.32
N LYS A 128 5.58 13.41 -20.89
CA LYS A 128 4.22 13.95 -21.12
C LYS A 128 3.26 13.65 -19.97
N LEU A 129 3.65 12.85 -18.98
CA LEU A 129 2.80 12.47 -17.87
C LEU A 129 2.84 13.56 -16.81
N VAL A 130 1.67 14.14 -16.51
CA VAL A 130 1.57 15.20 -15.49
C VAL A 130 1.64 14.58 -14.10
N VAL A 131 2.58 15.08 -13.30
CA VAL A 131 2.75 14.70 -11.89
C VAL A 131 2.52 15.95 -11.05
N ASN A 132 1.54 15.88 -10.15
CA ASN A 132 1.08 17.01 -9.36
C ASN A 132 1.84 17.06 -8.01
N LEU A 133 2.21 18.27 -7.58
CA LEU A 133 2.96 18.54 -6.34
C LEU A 133 2.00 18.85 -5.16
N PRO A 134 2.46 18.77 -3.90
CA PRO A 134 1.55 18.71 -2.75
C PRO A 134 0.88 20.04 -2.40
N ASP A 135 1.35 21.15 -2.97
CA ASP A 135 0.72 22.48 -2.82
C ASP A 135 -0.57 22.59 -3.65
N GLU A 136 -0.84 21.61 -4.52
CA GLU A 136 -2.09 21.50 -5.25
C GLU A 136 -3.19 20.89 -4.37
N LYS A 137 -4.42 21.41 -4.52
CA LYS A 137 -5.60 20.84 -3.87
C LYS A 137 -5.78 19.39 -4.33
N GLN A 138 -5.60 18.45 -3.40
CA GLN A 138 -5.79 17.02 -3.68
C GLN A 138 -7.25 16.75 -4.10
N PRO A 139 -7.47 15.94 -5.14
CA PRO A 139 -8.81 15.62 -5.60
C PRO A 139 -9.47 14.65 -4.62
N PRO A 140 -10.81 14.71 -4.46
CA PRO A 140 -11.52 13.73 -3.66
C PRO A 140 -11.42 12.34 -4.32
N LEU A 141 -11.30 11.29 -3.50
CA LEU A 141 -11.22 9.91 -4.00
C LEU A 141 -12.44 9.51 -4.84
N SER A 142 -13.61 10.08 -4.53
CA SER A 142 -14.88 9.89 -5.25
C SER A 142 -14.83 10.23 -6.74
N ASP A 143 -13.85 11.02 -7.19
CA ASP A 143 -13.70 11.39 -8.62
C ASP A 143 -13.06 10.27 -9.45
N PHE A 144 -12.60 9.20 -8.80
CA PHE A 144 -11.85 8.11 -9.42
C PHE A 144 -12.59 6.78 -9.31
N HIS A 145 -12.32 5.91 -10.27
CA HIS A 145 -12.82 4.52 -10.26
C HIS A 145 -11.83 3.61 -9.53
N PHE A 146 -10.54 3.89 -9.71
CA PHE A 146 -9.46 3.04 -9.21
C PHE A 146 -8.41 3.84 -8.42
N TYR A 147 -7.72 3.13 -7.53
CA TYR A 147 -6.56 3.65 -6.82
C TYR A 147 -5.38 2.71 -6.97
N LEU A 148 -4.20 3.23 -7.33
CA LEU A 148 -2.98 2.41 -7.40
C LEU A 148 -2.38 2.21 -6.00
N ALA A 149 -2.71 1.09 -5.37
CA ALA A 149 -2.17 0.65 -4.08
C ALA A 149 -0.86 -0.13 -4.28
N PHE A 150 0.12 0.49 -4.94
CA PHE A 150 1.38 -0.17 -5.30
C PHE A 150 2.43 -0.05 -4.18
N GLU A 151 2.98 -1.18 -3.77
CA GLU A 151 4.02 -1.25 -2.75
C GLU A 151 5.41 -0.95 -3.30
N ASN A 152 6.26 -0.36 -2.46
CA ASN A 152 7.62 0.04 -2.82
C ASN A 152 8.59 -1.16 -2.96
N SER A 153 8.22 -2.34 -2.46
CA SER A 153 8.97 -3.59 -2.57
C SER A 153 8.01 -4.77 -2.71
N LEU A 154 8.41 -5.81 -3.43
CA LEU A 154 7.69 -7.09 -3.49
C LEU A 154 8.29 -8.03 -2.45
N CYS A 155 7.73 -7.99 -1.24
CA CYS A 155 8.19 -8.77 -0.09
C CYS A 155 7.03 -9.57 0.51
N GLU A 156 7.36 -10.70 1.13
CA GLU A 156 6.41 -11.50 1.89
C GLU A 156 5.83 -10.68 3.06
N ASP A 157 4.51 -10.83 3.26
CA ASP A 157 3.66 -10.13 4.23
C ASP A 157 3.59 -8.61 4.07
N TYR A 158 4.17 -8.05 3.00
CA TYR A 158 4.30 -6.61 2.84
C TYR A 158 3.10 -6.01 2.11
N ILE A 159 2.01 -5.82 2.87
CA ILE A 159 0.77 -5.15 2.42
C ILE A 159 0.47 -4.01 3.40
N THR A 160 0.55 -2.76 2.92
CA THR A 160 0.59 -1.59 3.81
C THR A 160 -0.63 -0.69 3.73
N GLU A 161 -0.58 0.45 4.42
CA GLU A 161 -1.61 1.48 4.44
C GLU A 161 -2.10 1.92 3.05
N LYS A 162 -1.29 1.74 2.00
CA LYS A 162 -1.67 2.05 0.61
C LYS A 162 -2.88 1.24 0.16
N PHE A 163 -2.99 0.00 0.63
CA PHE A 163 -4.12 -0.87 0.38
C PHE A 163 -5.25 -0.60 1.38
N TRP A 164 -4.94 -0.67 2.68
CA TRP A 164 -5.96 -0.65 3.73
C TRP A 164 -6.72 0.68 3.83
N LYS A 165 -6.06 1.83 3.60
CA LYS A 165 -6.73 3.14 3.67
C LYS A 165 -7.85 3.29 2.63
N ILE A 166 -7.71 2.64 1.48
CA ILE A 166 -8.71 2.71 0.40
C ILE A 166 -9.95 1.88 0.75
N LEU A 167 -9.75 0.77 1.47
CA LEU A 167 -10.84 -0.11 1.90
C LEU A 167 -11.58 0.42 3.13
N GLU A 168 -10.93 1.23 3.98
CA GLU A 168 -11.54 1.82 5.18
C GLU A 168 -12.60 2.89 4.86
N GLY A 169 -12.37 3.69 3.82
CA GLY A 169 -13.20 4.86 3.49
C GLY A 169 -14.58 4.51 2.89
N PRO A 170 -15.50 5.49 2.86
CA PRO A 170 -16.82 5.33 2.23
C PRO A 170 -16.76 5.38 0.70
N ASP A 171 -15.64 5.85 0.13
CA ASP A 171 -15.49 6.01 -1.32
C ASP A 171 -15.52 4.65 -2.05
N LEU A 172 -16.24 4.60 -3.16
CA LEU A 172 -16.44 3.39 -3.97
C LEU A 172 -15.30 3.19 -4.98
N VAL A 173 -14.07 3.32 -4.50
CA VAL A 173 -12.85 3.17 -5.30
C VAL A 173 -12.30 1.76 -5.16
N ILE A 174 -11.93 1.14 -6.29
CA ILE A 174 -11.38 -0.21 -6.32
C ILE A 174 -9.84 -0.12 -6.30
N PRO A 175 -9.14 -0.69 -5.32
CA PRO A 175 -7.69 -0.69 -5.30
C PRO A 175 -7.12 -1.66 -6.36
N ILE A 176 -6.17 -1.16 -7.14
CA ILE A 176 -5.30 -1.96 -8.01
C ILE A 176 -4.00 -2.20 -7.24
N VAL A 177 -3.68 -3.46 -6.97
CA VAL A 177 -2.60 -3.84 -6.05
C VAL A 177 -1.40 -4.41 -6.80
N MET A 178 -0.22 -4.00 -6.34
CA MET A 178 1.09 -4.54 -6.73
C MET A 178 1.93 -4.59 -5.46
N GLY A 179 1.95 -5.73 -4.80
CA GLY A 179 2.61 -5.95 -3.52
C GLY A 179 2.60 -7.43 -3.18
N GLY A 180 3.05 -7.78 -1.97
CA GLY A 180 3.26 -9.18 -1.60
C GLY A 180 4.34 -9.85 -2.45
N LEU A 181 4.84 -10.99 -1.99
CA LEU A 181 5.68 -11.85 -2.82
C LEU A 181 4.80 -12.75 -3.71
N ARG A 182 3.66 -13.20 -3.19
CA ARG A 182 2.68 -14.08 -3.83
C ARG A 182 1.28 -13.45 -3.78
N MET A 183 0.39 -13.84 -4.70
CA MET A 183 -0.94 -13.21 -4.79
C MET A 183 -1.85 -13.62 -3.63
N GLU A 184 -1.67 -14.86 -3.17
CA GLU A 184 -2.38 -15.50 -2.06
C GLU A 184 -2.23 -14.72 -0.75
N GLU A 185 -1.18 -13.91 -0.62
CA GLU A 185 -1.01 -13.02 0.53
C GLU A 185 -2.14 -11.99 0.65
N TYR A 186 -2.65 -11.47 -0.47
CA TYR A 186 -3.82 -10.59 -0.45
C TYR A 186 -5.12 -11.37 -0.17
N GLU A 187 -5.25 -12.59 -0.69
CA GLU A 187 -6.42 -13.47 -0.45
C GLU A 187 -6.56 -13.84 1.03
N ASN A 188 -5.43 -14.00 1.72
CA ASN A 188 -5.40 -14.33 3.14
C ASN A 188 -5.82 -13.17 4.06
N VAL A 189 -5.77 -11.92 3.57
CA VAL A 189 -5.99 -10.73 4.42
C VAL A 189 -7.18 -9.89 3.97
N ALA A 190 -7.69 -10.07 2.76
CA ALA A 190 -8.82 -9.33 2.24
C ALA A 190 -9.74 -10.21 1.39
N PRO A 191 -11.04 -9.90 1.31
CA PRO A 191 -11.96 -10.57 0.40
C PRO A 191 -11.40 -10.55 -1.03
N PRO A 192 -11.32 -11.69 -1.75
CA PRO A 192 -10.67 -11.73 -3.07
C PRO A 192 -11.25 -10.75 -4.10
N ILE A 193 -12.53 -10.38 -3.95
CA ILE A 193 -13.22 -9.43 -4.83
C ILE A 193 -12.98 -7.96 -4.47
N SER A 194 -12.25 -7.65 -3.40
CA SER A 194 -12.09 -6.27 -2.92
C SER A 194 -10.96 -5.49 -3.62
N TYR A 195 -10.28 -6.10 -4.60
CA TYR A 195 -9.13 -5.52 -5.29
C TYR A 195 -8.89 -6.14 -6.66
N ILE A 196 -8.03 -5.50 -7.45
CA ILE A 196 -7.53 -6.02 -8.73
C ILE A 196 -6.02 -6.19 -8.63
N HIS A 197 -5.52 -7.42 -8.67
CA HIS A 197 -4.07 -7.66 -8.63
C HIS A 197 -3.46 -7.59 -10.03
N VAL A 198 -2.39 -6.80 -10.19
CA VAL A 198 -1.67 -6.66 -11.47
C VAL A 198 -1.14 -7.99 -12.04
N LYS A 199 -0.82 -8.98 -11.20
CA LYS A 199 -0.28 -10.29 -11.61
C LYS A 199 -1.31 -11.17 -12.32
N ASN A 200 -2.60 -10.84 -12.24
CA ASN A 200 -3.66 -11.51 -13.01
C ASN A 200 -3.64 -11.14 -14.49
N PHE A 201 -2.80 -10.18 -14.91
CA PHE A 201 -2.73 -9.68 -16.26
C PHE A 201 -1.33 -9.86 -16.83
N THR A 202 -1.28 -10.23 -18.11
CA THR A 202 -0.02 -10.43 -18.84
C THR A 202 0.72 -9.13 -19.13
N SER A 203 0.05 -7.97 -19.05
CA SER A 203 0.64 -6.65 -19.27
C SER A 203 -0.24 -5.52 -18.68
N PRO A 204 0.33 -4.31 -18.48
CA PRO A 204 -0.45 -3.11 -18.14
C PRO A 204 -1.57 -2.79 -19.16
N LYS A 205 -1.36 -3.10 -20.45
CA LYS A 205 -2.39 -2.94 -21.48
C LYS A 205 -3.59 -3.87 -21.25
N HIS A 206 -3.32 -5.14 -20.96
CA HIS A 206 -4.38 -6.12 -20.67
C HIS A 206 -5.14 -5.75 -19.39
N LEU A 207 -4.42 -5.28 -18.36
CA LEU A 207 -5.07 -4.68 -17.19
C LEU A 207 -5.99 -3.52 -17.61
N ALA A 208 -5.52 -2.58 -18.42
CA ALA A 208 -6.34 -1.44 -18.85
C ALA A 208 -7.58 -1.85 -19.67
N GLU A 209 -7.53 -2.94 -20.44
CA GLU A 209 -8.69 -3.51 -21.13
C GLU A 209 -9.73 -4.03 -20.14
N HIS A 210 -9.29 -4.75 -19.10
CA HIS A 210 -10.16 -5.19 -18.01
C HIS A 210 -10.75 -4.01 -17.24
N LEU A 211 -9.95 -2.99 -16.90
CA LEU A 211 -10.44 -1.79 -16.21
C LEU A 211 -11.51 -1.07 -17.02
N ARG A 212 -11.35 -0.99 -18.36
CA ARG A 212 -12.36 -0.44 -19.27
C ARG A 212 -13.66 -1.23 -19.20
N TYR A 213 -13.59 -2.56 -19.25
CA TYR A 213 -14.76 -3.42 -19.07
C TYR A 213 -15.46 -3.14 -17.74
N VAL A 214 -14.70 -3.08 -16.64
CA VAL A 214 -15.23 -2.85 -15.29
C VAL A 214 -15.97 -1.52 -15.18
N VAL A 215 -15.43 -0.42 -15.71
CA VAL A 215 -16.11 0.90 -15.63
C VAL A 215 -17.26 1.05 -16.63
N SER A 216 -17.25 0.29 -17.74
CA SER A 216 -18.34 0.30 -18.72
C SER A 216 -19.54 -0.57 -18.35
N ASN A 217 -19.44 -1.36 -17.28
CA ASN A 217 -20.44 -2.33 -16.87
C ASN A 217 -20.73 -2.21 -15.37
N GLU A 218 -21.90 -1.65 -15.04
CA GLU A 218 -22.33 -1.44 -13.65
C GLU A 218 -22.32 -2.73 -12.82
N LYS A 219 -22.68 -3.88 -13.40
CA LYS A 219 -22.63 -5.17 -12.68
C LYS A 219 -21.20 -5.58 -12.38
N ALA A 220 -20.29 -5.39 -13.35
CA ALA A 220 -18.87 -5.70 -13.16
C ALA A 220 -18.23 -4.78 -12.10
N PHE A 221 -18.55 -3.49 -12.09
CA PHE A 221 -18.08 -2.57 -11.06
C PHE A 221 -18.61 -2.97 -9.68
N ASN A 222 -19.92 -3.22 -9.57
CA ASN A 222 -20.55 -3.57 -8.31
C ASN A 222 -20.07 -4.91 -7.74
N TYR A 223 -19.65 -5.86 -8.58
CA TYR A 223 -19.02 -7.10 -8.13
C TYR A 223 -17.81 -6.84 -7.22
N TYR A 224 -16.97 -5.84 -7.55
CA TYR A 224 -15.83 -5.45 -6.71
C TYR A 224 -16.21 -4.69 -5.43
N LEU A 225 -17.50 -4.34 -5.26
CA LEU A 225 -18.02 -3.65 -4.08
C LEU A 225 -18.87 -4.54 -3.19
N GLU A 226 -19.24 -5.75 -3.63
CA GLU A 226 -20.14 -6.65 -2.89
C GLU A 226 -19.62 -6.98 -1.48
N TRP A 227 -18.29 -7.06 -1.33
CA TRP A 227 -17.66 -7.31 -0.04
C TRP A 227 -18.05 -6.26 1.01
N ARG A 228 -18.35 -5.00 0.61
CA ARG A 228 -18.71 -3.92 1.54
C ARG A 228 -20.06 -4.16 2.25
N ASN A 229 -20.87 -5.09 1.74
CA ASN A 229 -22.11 -5.50 2.40
C ASN A 229 -21.88 -6.53 3.52
N LYS A 230 -20.71 -7.19 3.54
CA LYS A 230 -20.37 -8.26 4.49
C LYS A 230 -19.23 -7.87 5.42
N TYR A 231 -18.31 -7.03 4.96
CA TYR A 231 -17.09 -6.68 5.68
C TYR A 231 -16.95 -5.17 5.80
N LYS A 232 -16.33 -4.75 6.90
CA LYS A 232 -15.69 -3.45 7.04
C LYS A 232 -14.24 -3.65 7.44
N PHE A 233 -13.45 -2.61 7.25
CA PHE A 233 -12.05 -2.57 7.63
C PHE A 233 -11.84 -1.47 8.66
N TYR A 234 -11.07 -1.76 9.70
CA TYR A 234 -10.52 -0.72 10.56
C TYR A 234 -9.04 -0.57 10.25
N LYS A 235 -8.56 0.67 10.26
CA LYS A 235 -7.14 0.90 10.46
C LYS A 235 -6.74 0.34 11.80
N ASN A 236 -5.81 -0.59 11.80
CA ASN A 236 -5.10 -0.95 13.01
C ASN A 236 -4.20 0.25 13.34
N GLY A 237 -4.69 1.16 14.19
CA GLY A 237 -3.84 2.16 14.82
C GLY A 237 -2.69 1.45 15.54
N ASN A 238 -1.47 2.01 15.49
CA ASN A 238 -0.24 1.46 16.07
C ASN A 238 -0.54 0.48 17.20
N GLN A 239 -0.51 -0.83 16.93
CA GLN A 239 -0.85 -1.88 17.90
C GLN A 239 0.05 -1.85 19.16
N LEU A 240 1.08 -1.00 19.12
CA LEU A 240 2.00 -0.72 20.20
C LEU A 240 1.48 0.24 21.26
N THR A 241 0.32 0.89 21.09
CA THR A 241 -0.24 1.79 22.13
C THR A 241 -0.45 1.08 23.48
N ARG A 242 -0.56 -0.25 23.52
CA ARG A 242 -0.65 -1.04 24.76
C ARG A 242 0.69 -1.55 25.33
N LEU A 243 1.79 -1.44 24.59
CA LEU A 243 3.13 -1.94 24.98
C LEU A 243 4.05 -0.87 25.58
N TYR A 244 3.64 0.42 25.56
CA TYR A 244 4.48 1.55 25.98
C TYR A 244 4.88 1.56 27.45
N TYR A 245 4.21 0.81 28.33
CA TYR A 245 4.47 0.88 29.77
C TYR A 245 5.62 -0.02 30.27
N LEU A 246 6.16 -0.93 29.44
CA LEU A 246 7.17 -1.92 29.87
C LEU A 246 8.38 -2.08 28.94
N ILE A 247 8.37 -1.49 27.74
CA ILE A 247 9.41 -1.75 26.72
C ILE A 247 9.93 -0.43 26.11
N VAL A 248 11.25 -0.27 26.05
CA VAL A 248 11.87 0.78 25.23
C VAL A 248 11.77 0.35 23.76
N THR A 249 10.90 1.02 23.01
CA THR A 249 10.69 0.75 21.59
C THR A 249 11.76 1.43 20.75
N LEU A 250 12.61 0.65 20.08
CA LEU A 250 13.49 1.16 19.04
C LEU A 250 12.76 1.03 17.70
N SER A 251 12.17 2.14 17.25
CA SER A 251 11.33 2.16 16.05
C SER A 251 12.11 2.62 14.81
N ILE A 252 11.99 1.86 13.73
CA ILE A 252 12.39 2.32 12.39
C ILE A 252 11.16 2.95 11.75
N SER A 253 11.03 4.26 11.94
CA SER A 253 10.13 5.08 11.13
C SER A 253 10.81 5.36 9.80
N ALA A 254 10.09 5.10 8.70
CA ALA A 254 10.39 5.66 7.40
C ALA A 254 10.56 7.18 7.59
N LYS A 255 11.75 7.73 7.34
CA LYS A 255 11.89 9.19 7.39
C LYS A 255 10.81 9.79 6.48
N LYS A 256 9.91 10.59 7.05
CA LYS A 256 9.43 11.79 6.37
C LYS A 256 10.67 12.68 6.21
N GLN A 257 11.42 12.42 5.15
CA GLN A 257 12.41 13.34 4.59
C GLN A 257 11.84 13.91 3.30
#